data_AF-A0A376RN71-F1
#
_entry.id   AF-A0A376RN71-F1
#
_cell.length_a   1.000
_cell.length_b   1.000
_cell.length_c   1.000
_cell.angle_alpha   90.00
_cell.angle_beta   90.00
_cell.angle_gamma   90.00
#
_symmetry.space_group_name_H-M   'P 1'
#
loop_
_entity.id
_entity.type
_entity.pdbx_description
1 polymer ?
#
loop_
_entity_poly.entity_id
_entity_poly.type
_entity_poly.pdbx_seq_one_letter_code
_entity_poly.pdbx_strand_id
1 'polypeptide(L)' 'MSLVNITPDADGTTLTLRIQGESNDPCPHSAGTVEYGQIQGTIDNFQEINVQNQLINALPASSPPAMLIFRYS' A
#
# COMPACT_ATOMS: atom_id res chain seq x y z
N MET A 1 -1.37 8.47 -5.63
CA MET A 1 -1.65 7.30 -4.76
C MET A 1 -2.09 7.79 -3.39
N SER A 2 -3.07 7.15 -2.75
CA SER A 2 -3.52 7.55 -1.42
C SER A 2 -3.85 6.34 -0.54
N LEU A 3 -3.59 6.49 0.76
CA LEU A 3 -3.98 5.50 1.76
C LEU A 3 -5.29 5.92 2.42
N VAL A 4 -6.27 5.02 2.47
CA VAL A 4 -7.61 5.25 3.00
C VAL A 4 -8.05 4.06 3.84
N ASN A 5 -9.09 4.25 4.65
CA ASN A 5 -9.73 3.17 5.40
C ASN A 5 -8.76 2.36 6.30
N ILE A 6 -8.00 3.07 7.12
CA ILE A 6 -7.05 2.49 8.08
C ILE A 6 -7.84 2.05 9.31
N THR A 7 -7.90 0.76 9.54
CA THR A 7 -8.62 0.13 10.66
C THR A 7 -7.73 -0.90 11.35
N PRO A 8 -7.58 -0.85 12.68
CA PRO A 8 -6.90 -1.92 13.40
C PRO A 8 -7.67 -3.24 13.22
N ASP A 9 -6.95 -4.34 13.01
CA ASP A 9 -7.47 -5.70 12.84
C ASP A 9 -6.86 -6.63 13.90
N ALA A 10 -7.45 -7.81 14.11
CA ALA A 10 -6.98 -8.76 15.14
C ALA A 10 -5.52 -9.20 14.93
N ASP A 11 -5.11 -9.29 13.66
CA ASP A 11 -3.75 -9.59 13.24
C ASP A 11 -3.03 -8.32 12.77
N GLY A 12 -3.35 -7.11 13.28
CA GLY A 12 -2.59 -5.87 13.09
C GLY A 12 -3.39 -4.66 12.54
N THR A 13 -3.17 -4.20 11.30
CA THR A 13 -3.87 -3.01 10.74
C THR A 13 -4.24 -3.21 9.28
N THR A 14 -5.54 -3.19 8.99
CA THR A 14 -6.03 -3.19 7.62
C THR A 14 -6.05 -1.77 7.06
N LEU A 15 -5.52 -1.56 5.87
CA LEU A 15 -5.48 -0.25 5.22
C LEU A 15 -5.69 -0.40 3.72
N THR A 16 -6.40 0.53 3.11
CA THR A 16 -6.66 0.50 1.67
C THR A 16 -5.74 1.44 0.94
N LEU A 17 -4.93 0.93 0.00
CA LEU A 17 -4.23 1.78 -0.97
C LEU A 17 -5.06 1.93 -2.22
N ARG A 18 -5.39 3.18 -2.50
CA ARG A 18 -6.01 3.60 -3.73
C ARG A 18 -4.93 4.02 -4.71
N ILE A 19 -4.80 3.24 -5.78
CA ILE A 19 -3.95 3.57 -6.93
C ILE A 19 -4.88 4.15 -7.99
N GLN A 20 -4.83 5.46 -8.14
CA GLN A 20 -5.49 6.16 -9.23
C GLN A 20 -4.41 6.54 -10.24
N GLY A 21 -4.51 6.00 -11.45
CA GLY A 21 -3.70 6.47 -12.57
C GLY A 21 -4.06 7.92 -12.88
N GLU A 22 -3.07 8.73 -13.25
CA GLU A 22 -3.32 10.09 -13.72
C GLU A 22 -3.97 10.10 -15.12
N SER A 23 -3.87 8.98 -15.84
CA SER A 23 -4.58 8.76 -17.11
C SER A 23 -5.91 8.03 -16.92
N ASN A 24 -6.87 8.34 -17.80
CA ASN A 24 -8.10 7.56 -17.97
C ASN A 24 -7.85 6.24 -18.71
N ASP A 25 -6.63 5.99 -19.19
CA ASP A 25 -6.26 4.71 -19.80
C ASP A 25 -6.34 3.59 -18.76
N PRO A 26 -6.88 2.40 -19.14
CA PRO A 26 -6.90 1.26 -18.25
C PRO A 26 -5.48 0.91 -17.82
N CYS A 27 -5.22 1.00 -16.51
CA CYS A 27 -3.92 0.67 -15.94
C CYS A 27 -3.61 -0.79 -16.28
N PRO A 28 -2.50 -1.08 -17.00
CA PRO A 28 -2.12 -2.45 -17.31
C PRO A 28 -1.86 -3.21 -16.01
N HIS A 29 -2.11 -4.52 -16.03
CA HIS A 29 -1.93 -5.44 -14.91
C HIS A 29 -0.66 -5.12 -14.12
N SER A 30 -0.83 -4.47 -12.97
CA SER A 30 0.29 -3.94 -12.19
C SER A 30 0.48 -4.83 -10.98
N ALA A 31 1.60 -5.54 -10.94
CA ALA A 31 2.12 -6.17 -9.73
C ALA A 31 3.19 -5.27 -9.14
N GLY A 32 3.25 -5.22 -7.82
CA GLY A 32 4.22 -4.42 -7.08
C GLY A 32 4.61 -5.11 -5.80
N THR A 33 5.62 -4.58 -5.14
CA THR A 33 5.94 -4.94 -3.77
C THR A 33 5.72 -3.68 -2.95
N VAL A 34 4.96 -3.80 -1.88
CA VAL A 34 4.78 -2.71 -0.92
C VAL A 34 5.61 -3.02 0.32
N GLU A 35 6.37 -2.02 0.76
CA GLU A 35 7.18 -2.08 1.96
C GLU A 35 6.50 -1.25 3.05
N TYR A 36 6.40 -1.81 4.24
CA TYR A 36 5.84 -1.13 5.40
C TYR A 36 6.67 -1.45 6.65
N GLY A 37 6.74 -0.50 7.57
CA GLY A 37 7.52 -0.63 8.79
C GLY A 37 7.30 0.58 9.68
N GLN A 38 8.14 0.72 10.70
CA GLN A 38 8.14 1.86 11.59
C GLN A 38 9.35 2.74 11.30
N ILE A 39 9.16 4.05 11.37
CA ILE A 39 10.27 5.00 11.28
C ILE A 39 10.63 5.42 12.68
N GLN A 40 11.87 5.18 13.09
CA GLN A 40 12.41 5.61 14.37
C GLN A 40 13.46 6.69 14.15
N GLY A 41 13.34 7.81 14.87
CA GLY A 41 14.29 8.92 14.79
C GLY A 41 13.62 10.23 14.46
N THR A 42 14.39 11.16 13.90
CA THR A 42 13.94 12.48 13.46
C THR A 42 13.92 12.57 11.93
N ILE A 43 13.37 13.65 11.39
CA ILE A 43 13.35 13.89 9.94
C ILE A 43 14.79 13.94 9.38
N ASP A 44 15.76 14.45 10.17
CA ASP A 44 17.17 14.55 9.78
C ASP A 44 17.96 13.24 9.96
N ASN A 45 17.50 12.35 10.85
CA ASN A 45 18.13 11.06 11.10
C ASN A 45 17.08 10.03 11.49
N PHE A 46 16.62 9.25 10.51
CA PHE A 46 15.66 8.19 10.70
C PHE A 46 16.25 6.82 10.35
N GLN A 47 15.74 5.80 11.02
CA GLN A 47 15.95 4.40 10.71
C GLN A 47 14.60 3.74 10.47
N GLU A 48 14.49 3.01 9.37
CA GLU A 48 13.35 2.14 9.12
C GLU A 48 13.57 0.84 9.90
N ILE A 49 12.70 0.57 10.86
CA ILE A 49 12.74 -0.61 11.73
C ILE A 49 11.50 -1.46 11.47
N ASN A 50 11.61 -2.76 11.71
CA ASN A 50 10.52 -3.71 11.52
C ASN A 50 9.91 -3.65 10.11
N VAL A 51 10.76 -3.41 9.09
CA VAL A 51 10.33 -3.34 7.69
C VAL A 51 9.97 -4.73 7.20
N GLN A 52 8.80 -4.83 6.57
CA GLN A 52 8.28 -6.03 5.94
C GLN A 52 7.84 -5.71 4.52
N ASN A 53 8.01 -6.68 3.63
CA ASN A 53 7.68 -6.58 2.22
C ASN A 53 6.45 -7.46 1.95
N GLN A 54 5.39 -6.88 1.41
CA GLN A 54 4.22 -7.61 0.95
C GLN A 54 4.10 -7.51 -0.56
N LEU A 55 4.24 -8.65 -1.22
CA LEU A 55 3.97 -8.79 -2.64
C LEU A 55 2.49 -8.53 -2.89
N ILE A 56 2.20 -7.56 -3.74
CA ILE A 56 0.86 -7.30 -4.24
C ILE A 56 0.72 -7.95 -5.61
N ASN A 57 0.06 -9.11 -5.61
CA ASN A 57 -0.25 -9.83 -6.84
C ASN A 57 -1.24 -9.01 -7.66
N ALA A 58 -0.69 -8.39 -8.69
CA ALA A 58 -1.27 -8.15 -10.00
C ALA A 58 -2.76 -7.77 -10.00
N LEU A 59 -3.01 -6.47 -9.93
CA LEU A 59 -4.34 -5.86 -9.99
C LEU A 59 -5.07 -6.28 -11.28
N PRO A 60 -6.36 -6.66 -11.21
CA PRO A 60 -7.16 -6.78 -12.42
C PRO A 60 -7.12 -5.42 -13.16
N ALA A 61 -6.96 -5.47 -14.49
CA ALA A 61 -6.98 -4.30 -15.36
C ALA A 61 -8.38 -3.65 -15.30
N SER A 62 -8.64 -2.93 -14.21
CA SER A 62 -9.91 -2.30 -13.93
C SER A 62 -9.72 -0.81 -13.99
N SER A 63 -10.59 -0.19 -14.78
CA SER A 63 -10.86 1.25 -14.83
C SER A 63 -10.75 1.89 -13.43
N PRO A 64 -10.17 3.10 -13.31
CA PRO A 64 -9.96 3.76 -12.03
C PRO A 64 -11.27 3.94 -11.24
N PRO A 65 -11.24 3.84 -9.90
CA PRO A 65 -10.06 3.62 -9.05
C PRO A 65 -9.79 2.14 -8.70
N ALA A 66 -8.54 1.70 -8.85
CA ALA A 66 -8.10 0.41 -8.30
C ALA A 66 -7.93 0.52 -6.76
N MET A 67 -8.59 -0.39 -6.04
CA MET A 67 -8.61 -0.42 -4.57
C MET A 67 -7.86 -1.67 -4.09
N LEU A 68 -6.82 -1.48 -3.28
CA LEU A 68 -6.02 -2.57 -2.72
C LEU A 68 -6.16 -2.59 -1.20
N ILE A 69 -6.51 -3.73 -0.62
CA ILE A 69 -6.64 -3.88 0.84
C ILE A 69 -5.38 -4.56 1.36
N PHE A 70 -4.64 -3.86 2.21
CA PHE A 70 -3.48 -4.35 2.95
C PHE A 70 -3.89 -4.80 4.33
N ARG A 71 -3.18 -5.81 4.86
CA ARG A 71 -3.26 -6.26 6.25
C ARG A 71 -1.85 -6.24 6.83
N TYR A 72 -1.63 -5.38 7.81
CA TYR A 72 -0.43 -5.26 8.65
C TYR A 72 -0.58 -6.20 9.86
N SER A 73 0.52 -6.71 10.42
CA SER A 73 0.60 -7.54 11.64
C SER A 73 1.66 -7.08 12.62
#